data_AF-A0A7Y4SPX2-F1
#
_entry.id   AF-A0A7Y4SPX2-F1
#
_cell.length_a   1.000
_cell.length_b   1.000
_cell.length_c   1.000
_cell.angle_alpha   90.00
_cell.angle_beta   90.00
_cell.angle_gamma   90.00
#
_symmetry.space_group_name_H-M   'P 1'
#
loop_
_entity.id
_entity.type
_entity.pdbx_description
1 polymer ?
#
loop_
_entity_poly.entity_id
_entity_poly.type
_entity_poly.pdbx_seq_one_letter_code
_entity_poly.pdbx_strand_id
1 'polypeptide(L)'
;MVGVLYAAEGSSTEVLRAIAQDFSPRIEVNGPREVTLDLSGLSRLFGDAREMGEALCRTAADRGVRVRLAIAGTRTAARLLAHADGGPLTVVAPGT
;
A
#
# COMPACT_ATOMS: atom_id res chain seq x y z
N MET A 1 -11.45 -1.34 3.24
CA MET A 1 -10.55 -0.88 2.16
C MET A 1 -9.21 -1.54 2.36
N VAL A 2 -8.58 -2.04 1.30
CA VAL A 2 -7.31 -2.77 1.39
C VAL A 2 -6.25 -2.03 0.59
N GLY A 3 -5.08 -1.82 1.20
CA GLY A 3 -3.88 -1.35 0.53
C GLY A 3 -2.90 -2.51 0.30
N VAL A 4 -2.21 -2.52 -0.83
CA VAL A 4 -1.11 -3.46 -1.12
C VAL A 4 0.11 -2.66 -1.56
N LEU A 5 1.19 -2.84 -0.81
CA LEU A 5 2.51 -2.32 -1.12
C LEU A 5 3.33 -3.38 -1.83
N TYR A 6 3.86 -3.03 -2.99
CA TYR A 6 4.77 -3.86 -3.75
C TYR A 6 6.09 -3.12 -4.02
N ALA A 7 7.17 -3.55 -3.39
CA ALA A 7 8.47 -2.89 -3.50
C ALA A 7 9.22 -3.31 -4.77
N ALA A 8 10.13 -2.47 -5.26
CA ALA A 8 11.07 -2.80 -6.34
C ALA A 8 12.07 -3.92 -5.93
N GLU A 9 12.75 -4.52 -6.90
CA GLU A 9 13.79 -5.52 -6.62
C GLU A 9 14.89 -4.96 -5.72
N GLY A 10 15.45 -5.84 -4.87
CA GLY A 10 16.49 -5.47 -3.90
C GLY A 10 15.99 -4.78 -2.62
N SER A 11 14.69 -4.53 -2.49
CA SER A 11 14.11 -3.94 -1.27
C SER A 11 13.99 -4.96 -0.14
N SER A 12 14.26 -4.55 1.10
CA SER A 12 14.08 -5.37 2.31
C SER A 12 12.61 -5.47 2.72
N THR A 13 12.17 -6.68 3.07
CA THR A 13 10.82 -6.95 3.57
C THR A 13 10.57 -6.24 4.90
N GLU A 14 11.59 -6.12 5.75
CA GLU A 14 11.54 -5.46 7.05
C GLU A 14 11.23 -3.97 6.90
N VAL A 15 11.86 -3.30 5.92
CA VAL A 15 11.58 -1.88 5.66
C VAL A 15 10.15 -1.69 5.15
N LEU A 16 9.70 -2.57 4.24
CA LEU A 16 8.33 -2.52 3.70
C LEU A 16 7.28 -2.75 4.81
N ARG A 17 7.56 -3.71 5.69
CA ARG A 17 6.75 -4.00 6.88
C ARG A 17 6.70 -2.78 7.81
N ALA A 18 7.84 -2.16 8.11
CA ALA A 18 7.89 -0.99 8.97
C ALA A 18 7.08 0.18 8.40
N ILE A 19 7.17 0.44 7.09
CA ILE A 19 6.35 1.46 6.41
C ILE A 19 4.86 1.16 6.58
N ALA A 20 4.44 -0.09 6.33
CA ALA A 20 3.03 -0.45 6.45
C ALA A 20 2.50 -0.30 7.89
N GLN A 21 3.34 -0.61 8.89
CA GLN A 21 2.98 -0.52 10.31
C GLN A 21 2.77 0.91 10.79
N ASP A 22 3.37 1.90 10.15
CA ASP A 22 3.14 3.32 10.48
C ASP A 22 1.71 3.78 10.16
N PHE A 23 1.04 3.09 9.22
CA PHE A 23 -0.31 3.42 8.78
C PHE A 23 -1.36 2.49 9.38
N SER A 24 -1.05 1.20 9.54
CA SER A 24 -2.01 0.23 10.07
C SER A 24 -1.33 -0.81 10.94
N PRO A 25 -1.89 -1.13 12.14
CA PRO A 25 -1.42 -2.28 12.91
C PRO A 25 -1.79 -3.61 12.25
N ARG A 26 -2.77 -3.61 11.33
CA ARG A 26 -3.30 -4.80 10.66
C ARG A 26 -2.63 -4.97 9.30
N ILE A 27 -1.51 -5.69 9.33
CA ILE A 27 -0.72 -5.98 8.13
C ILE A 27 -0.53 -7.48 7.93
N GLU A 28 -0.27 -7.87 6.68
CA GLU A 28 0.11 -9.23 6.32
C GLU A 28 1.29 -9.18 5.34
N VAL A 29 2.36 -9.92 5.63
CA VAL A 29 3.50 -10.07 4.72
C VAL A 29 3.18 -11.21 3.75
N ASN A 30 3.13 -10.91 2.46
CA ASN A 30 2.67 -11.84 1.42
C ASN A 30 3.79 -12.39 0.54
N GLY A 31 5.00 -11.92 0.76
CA GLY A 31 6.21 -12.33 0.06
C GLY A 31 7.34 -11.36 0.37
N PRO A 32 8.52 -11.55 -0.23
CA PRO A 32 9.70 -10.75 0.07
C PRO A 32 9.55 -9.26 -0.29
N ARG A 33 8.58 -8.92 -1.14
CA ARG A 33 8.37 -7.57 -1.68
C ARG A 33 6.92 -7.10 -1.57
N GLU A 34 6.07 -7.82 -0.86
CA GLU A 34 4.63 -7.54 -0.82
C GLU A 34 4.10 -7.52 0.61
N VAL A 35 3.41 -6.42 0.96
CA VAL A 35 2.68 -6.28 2.23
C VAL A 35 1.27 -5.80 1.95
N THR A 36 0.28 -6.50 2.49
CA THR A 36 -1.12 -6.07 2.52
C THR A 36 -1.40 -5.35 3.84
N LEU A 37 -2.22 -4.30 3.80
CA LEU A 37 -2.64 -3.53 4.97
C LEU A 37 -4.15 -3.24 4.93
N ASP A 38 -4.81 -3.36 6.08
CA ASP A 38 -6.20 -2.94 6.28
C ASP A 38 -6.24 -1.42 6.54
N LEU A 39 -6.90 -0.69 5.63
CA LEU A 39 -7.07 0.76 5.69
C LEU A 39 -8.46 1.19 6.21
N SER A 40 -9.26 0.22 6.65
CA SER A 40 -10.64 0.48 7.07
C SER A 40 -10.66 1.30 8.36
N GLY A 41 -11.47 2.37 8.37
CA GLY A 41 -11.62 3.25 9.53
C GLY A 41 -10.51 4.28 9.72
N LEU A 42 -9.51 4.33 8.83
CA LEU A 42 -8.37 5.24 8.95
C LEU A 42 -8.58 6.61 8.29
N SER A 43 -9.72 6.83 7.65
CA SER A 43 -9.97 8.06 6.88
C SER A 43 -9.98 9.34 7.73
N ARG A 44 -10.32 9.24 9.01
CA ARG A 44 -10.26 10.39 9.94
C ARG A 44 -8.84 10.81 10.31
N LEU A 45 -7.86 9.89 10.19
CA LEU A 45 -6.47 10.15 10.57
C LEU A 45 -5.64 10.64 9.39
N PHE A 46 -5.91 10.10 8.20
CA PHE A 46 -5.04 10.28 7.03
C PHE A 46 -5.76 10.85 5.80
N GLY A 47 -7.06 11.16 5.91
CA GLY A 47 -7.84 11.67 4.78
C GLY A 47 -8.46 10.58 3.93
N ASP A 48 -8.76 10.88 2.67
CA ASP A 48 -9.33 9.90 1.76
C ASP A 48 -8.31 8.83 1.29
N ALA A 49 -8.77 7.89 0.46
CA ALA A 49 -7.91 6.83 -0.08
C ALA A 49 -6.72 7.35 -0.89
N ARG A 50 -6.90 8.47 -1.60
CA ARG A 50 -5.84 9.10 -2.40
C ARG A 50 -4.80 9.73 -1.50
N GLU A 51 -5.24 10.54 -0.52
CA GLU A 51 -4.36 11.20 0.44
C GLU A 51 -3.54 10.18 1.26
N MET A 52 -4.20 9.12 1.73
CA MET A 52 -3.55 7.97 2.38
C MET A 52 -2.48 7.34 1.47
N GLY A 53 -2.84 7.06 0.22
CA GLY A 53 -1.92 6.43 -0.73
C GLY A 53 -0.70 7.28 -1.02
N GLU A 54 -0.89 8.58 -1.22
CA GLU A 54 0.20 9.51 -1.46
C GLU A 54 1.11 9.67 -0.24
N ALA A 55 0.54 9.75 0.96
CA ALA A 55 1.32 9.77 2.19
C ALA A 55 2.20 8.53 2.34
N LEU A 56 1.63 7.36 2.04
CA LEU A 56 2.37 6.11 2.11
C LEU A 56 3.49 6.05 1.06
N CYS A 57 3.21 6.42 -0.19
CA CYS A 57 4.23 6.50 -1.24
C CYS A 57 5.36 7.48 -0.87
N ARG A 58 5.04 8.63 -0.25
CA ARG A 58 6.05 9.58 0.25
C ARG A 58 6.90 8.96 1.36
N THR A 59 6.30 8.34 2.37
CA THR A 59 7.02 7.66 3.45
C THR A 59 7.97 6.57 2.92
N ALA A 60 7.55 5.84 1.89
CA ALA A 60 8.42 4.85 1.24
C ALA A 60 9.61 5.51 0.52
N ALA A 61 9.36 6.60 -0.23
CA ALA A 61 10.40 7.36 -0.92
C ALA A 61 11.40 7.99 0.06
N ASP A 62 10.93 8.54 1.19
CA ASP A 62 11.78 9.11 2.24
C ASP A 62 12.69 8.05 2.90
N ARG A 63 12.28 6.78 2.86
CA ARG A 63 13.08 5.62 3.29
C ARG A 63 13.92 5.00 2.16
N GLY A 64 13.96 5.62 0.98
CA GLY A 64 14.71 5.14 -0.17
C GLY A 64 14.13 3.90 -0.85
N VAL A 65 12.86 3.55 -0.57
CA VAL A 65 12.20 2.38 -1.15
C VAL A 65 11.24 2.81 -2.25
N ARG A 66 11.50 2.35 -3.47
CA ARG A 66 10.52 2.49 -4.57
C ARG A 66 9.43 1.44 -4.42
N VAL A 67 8.18 1.88 -4.38
CA VAL A 67 7.00 1.01 -4.26
C VAL A 67 5.97 1.33 -5.33
N ARG A 68 5.20 0.32 -5.71
CA ARG A 68 3.86 0.49 -6.28
C ARG A 68 2.85 0.22 -5.17
N LEU A 69 1.89 1.13 -5.03
CA LEU A 69 0.80 1.01 -4.08
C LEU A 69 -0.52 0.92 -4.84
N ALA A 70 -1.35 -0.06 -4.48
CA ALA A 70 -2.73 -0.10 -4.92
C ALA A 70 -3.69 -0.15 -3.75
N ILE A 71 -4.78 0.60 -3.85
CA ILE A 71 -5.86 0.65 -2.87
C ILE A 71 -7.17 0.28 -3.57
N ALA A 72 -7.88 -0.72 -3.04
CA ALA A 72 -9.13 -1.20 -3.60
C ALA A 72 -10.13 -1.69 -2.54
N GLY A 73 -11.38 -1.93 -2.97
CA GLY A 73 -12.43 -2.52 -2.13
C GLY A 73 -12.15 -3.96 -1.69
N THR A 74 -11.32 -4.70 -2.42
CA THR A 74 -10.96 -6.09 -2.11
C THR A 74 -9.45 -6.29 -2.15
N ARG A 75 -8.97 -7.27 -1.39
CA ARG A 75 -7.56 -7.68 -1.40
C ARG A 75 -7.11 -8.17 -2.77
N THR A 76 -7.93 -8.99 -3.44
CA THR A 76 -7.59 -9.50 -4.77
C THR A 76 -7.38 -8.38 -5.78
N ALA A 77 -8.28 -7.39 -5.83
CA ALA A 77 -8.15 -6.26 -6.73
C ALA A 77 -6.89 -5.43 -6.42
N ALA A 78 -6.66 -5.11 -5.14
CA ALA A 78 -5.47 -4.37 -4.73
C ALA A 78 -4.17 -5.09 -5.13
N ARG A 79 -4.10 -6.41 -4.93
CA ARG A 79 -2.91 -7.18 -5.33
C ARG A 79 -2.68 -7.15 -6.83
N LEU A 80 -3.71 -7.42 -7.63
CA LEU A 80 -3.60 -7.38 -9.09
C LEU A 80 -3.12 -6.01 -9.60
N LEU A 81 -3.68 -4.93 -9.04
CA LEU A 81 -3.32 -3.56 -9.42
C LEU A 81 -1.90 -3.16 -8.96
N ALA A 82 -1.44 -3.65 -7.80
CA ALA A 82 -0.07 -3.38 -7.33
C ALA A 82 1.01 -4.10 -8.18
N HIS A 83 0.63 -5.22 -8.81
CA HIS A 83 1.50 -5.99 -9.71
C HIS A 83 1.44 -5.52 -11.17
N ALA A 84 0.35 -4.87 -11.57
CA ALA A 84 0.21 -4.31 -12.91
C ALA A 84 1.22 -3.19 -13.17
N ASP A 85 1.59 -3.00 -14.43
CA ASP A 85 2.40 -1.86 -14.88
C ASP A 85 1.56 -0.57 -14.90
N GLY A 86 1.23 -0.10 -13.70
CA GLY A 86 0.69 1.23 -13.42
C GLY A 86 1.72 2.17 -12.81
N GLY A 87 1.29 3.40 -12.51
CA GLY A 87 2.09 4.38 -11.77
C GLY A 87 2.36 3.97 -10.31
N PRO A 88 3.05 4.83 -9.53
CA PRO A 88 3.42 4.53 -8.14
C PRO A 88 2.21 4.37 -7.21
N LEU A 89 1.06 4.96 -7.56
CA LEU A 89 -0.19 4.84 -6.81
C LEU A 89 -1.37 4.58 -7.75
N THR A 90 -2.16 3.55 -7.44
CA THR A 90 -3.44 3.24 -8.09
C THR A 90 -4.53 3.16 -7.03
N VAL A 91 -5.61 3.93 -7.17
CA VAL A 91 -6.76 3.89 -6.25
C VAL A 91 -8.02 3.60 -7.04
N VAL A 92 -8.73 2.54 -6.65
CA VAL A 92 -10.00 2.13 -7.26
C VAL A 92 -11.08 2.14 -6.18
N ALA A 93 -12.12 2.94 -6.40
CA ALA A 93 -13.29 2.97 -5.52
C ALA A 93 -14.03 1.61 -5.55
N PRO A 94 -14.68 1.21 -4.44
CA PRO A 94 -15.59 0.06 -4.47
C PRO A 94 -16.68 0.24 -5.55
N GLY A 95 -17.04 -0.84 -6.25
CA GLY A 95 -18.19 -0.83 -7.15
C GLY A 95 -19.50 -0.65 -6.37
N THR A 96 -20.46 0.03 -6.99
CA THR A 96 -21.86 0.14 -6.54
C THR A 96 -22.66 -1.10 -6.86
#